data_AF-W6VYM0-F1
#
_entry.id   AF-W6VYM0-F1
#
_cell.length_a   1.000
_cell.length_b   1.000
_cell.length_c   1.000
_cell.angle_alpha   90.00
_cell.angle_beta   90.00
_cell.angle_gamma   90.00
#
_symmetry.space_group_name_H-M   'P 1'
#
loop_
_entity.id
_entity.type
_entity.pdbx_description
1 polymer ?
#
loop_
_entity_poly.entity_id
_entity_poly.type
_entity_poly.pdbx_seq_one_letter_code
_entity_poly.pdbx_strand_id
1 'polypeptide(L)'
;MLPKQLKDLNVKRAIIGLLLASLATPVLASGNHAGDHGEAMAVGEPGDKSKVTQTIRVSMKETPDGKMVFTPNNFKVRKGQTIRFTVKNEGELDHEFVLDQEDKVMEHKAVMEKFPEMEHDDPNAIRLKPGKSGEIVWKFTNDGTFKIACLVPGHYDAGMHGDVAVAK
;
A
#
# COMPACT_ATOMS: atom_id res chain seq x y z
N MET A 1 8.21 53.24 36.24
CA MET A 1 6.83 53.49 36.71
C MET A 1 6.24 54.59 35.82
N LEU A 2 5.12 54.26 35.15
CA LEU A 2 4.33 54.92 34.09
C LEU A 2 4.27 56.48 34.01
N PRO A 3 3.85 57.13 32.87
CA PRO A 3 2.66 56.72 32.09
C PRO A 3 2.56 56.98 30.55
N LYS A 4 1.61 56.22 29.95
CA LYS A 4 0.57 56.53 28.93
C LYS A 4 0.98 57.33 27.67
N GLN A 5 0.95 56.75 26.47
CA GLN A 5 -0.22 56.48 25.59
C GLN A 5 -0.94 57.72 25.03
N LEU A 6 -0.85 57.79 23.68
CA LEU A 6 -1.82 58.27 22.67
C LEU A 6 -2.09 59.77 22.50
N LYS A 7 -2.01 60.18 21.21
CA LYS A 7 -2.55 61.35 20.49
C LYS A 7 -1.46 61.85 19.51
N ASP A 8 -1.64 62.05 18.21
CA ASP A 8 -2.78 62.09 17.33
C ASP A 8 -2.31 61.84 15.89
N LEU A 9 -3.22 61.33 15.08
CA LEU A 9 -3.11 61.03 13.65
C LEU A 9 -2.95 62.32 12.83
N ASN A 10 -1.97 62.42 11.92
CA ASN A 10 -2.15 63.32 10.78
C ASN A 10 -1.27 63.03 9.53
N VAL A 11 -1.95 63.17 8.39
CA VAL A 11 -1.43 63.53 7.05
C VAL A 11 -0.89 62.42 6.12
N LYS A 12 -1.81 62.04 5.21
CA LYS A 12 -1.66 61.92 3.74
C LYS A 12 -0.42 61.21 3.22
N ARG A 13 -0.60 60.00 2.65
CA ARG A 13 -0.17 59.67 1.28
C ARG A 13 -1.12 58.63 0.69
N ALA A 14 -1.81 59.02 -0.38
CA ALA A 14 -2.44 58.08 -1.29
C ALA A 14 -1.32 57.26 -1.96
N ILE A 15 -1.39 55.93 -1.84
CA ILE A 15 -0.62 55.02 -2.67
C ILE A 15 -1.62 54.01 -3.22
N ILE A 16 -1.98 54.23 -4.49
CA ILE A 16 -2.62 53.24 -5.35
C ILE A 16 -1.55 52.18 -5.61
N GLY A 17 -1.63 51.06 -4.87
CA GLY A 17 -0.80 49.89 -5.08
C GLY A 17 -1.58 48.83 -5.85
N LEU A 18 -1.44 48.82 -7.17
CA LEU A 18 -1.78 47.67 -8.00
C LEU A 18 -0.66 46.63 -7.83
N LEU A 19 -0.91 45.58 -7.06
CA LEU A 19 -0.10 44.36 -7.12
C LEU A 19 -1.00 43.16 -7.37
N LEU A 20 -0.68 42.48 -8.48
CA LEU A 20 -1.34 41.31 -9.03
C LEU A 20 -1.51 40.23 -7.97
N ALA A 21 -2.75 39.80 -7.74
CA ALA A 21 -3.04 38.55 -7.07
C ALA A 21 -2.55 37.40 -7.97
N SER A 22 -1.39 36.83 -7.66
CA SER A 22 -0.97 35.55 -8.23
C SER A 22 -1.90 34.47 -7.70
N LEU A 23 -2.92 34.13 -8.48
CA LEU A 23 -3.72 32.92 -8.29
C LEU A 23 -2.77 31.73 -8.48
N ALA A 24 -2.26 31.18 -7.38
CA ALA A 24 -1.61 29.89 -7.41
C ALA A 24 -2.69 28.85 -7.73
N THR A 25 -2.77 28.45 -8.99
CA THR A 25 -3.54 27.27 -9.39
C THR A 25 -2.92 26.06 -8.69
N PRO A 26 -3.66 25.25 -7.92
CA PRO A 26 -3.17 23.94 -7.56
C PRO A 26 -2.98 23.17 -8.87
N VAL A 27 -1.72 22.95 -9.24
CA VAL A 27 -1.38 21.91 -10.21
C VAL A 27 -1.72 20.61 -9.51
N LEU A 28 -2.93 20.10 -9.76
CA LEU A 28 -3.23 18.70 -9.55
C LEU A 28 -2.37 17.96 -10.57
N ALA A 29 -1.19 17.53 -10.12
CA ALA A 29 -0.48 16.45 -10.76
C ALA A 29 -1.36 15.20 -10.58
N SER A 30 -2.33 15.03 -11.47
CA SER A 30 -2.94 13.73 -11.70
C SER A 30 -1.83 12.91 -12.35
N GLY A 31 -1.07 12.21 -11.52
CA GLY A 31 -0.26 11.10 -12.00
C GLY A 31 -1.22 10.13 -12.66
N ASN A 32 -1.20 10.09 -13.98
CA ASN A 32 -1.74 8.99 -14.77
C ASN A 32 -0.90 7.74 -14.44
N HIS A 33 -1.13 7.16 -13.27
CA HIS A 33 -0.76 5.78 -13.03
C HIS A 33 -1.72 4.95 -13.89
N ALA A 34 -1.16 4.27 -14.88
CA ALA A 34 -1.83 3.18 -15.57
C ALA A 34 -2.11 2.09 -14.52
N GLY A 35 -3.24 2.24 -13.84
CA GLY A 35 -3.74 1.36 -12.79
C GLY A 35 -5.24 1.26 -12.97
N ASP A 36 -5.61 0.45 -13.95
CA ASP A 36 -6.83 -0.36 -14.00
C ASP A 36 -8.19 0.33 -13.76
N HIS A 37 -8.91 0.56 -14.86
CA HIS A 37 -10.33 0.86 -14.84
C HIS A 37 -11.13 -0.41 -14.53
N GLY A 38 -11.17 -0.83 -13.27
CA GLY A 38 -12.15 -1.81 -12.77
C GLY A 38 -12.18 -3.16 -13.48
N GLU A 39 -11.10 -3.57 -14.13
CA GLU A 39 -10.98 -4.91 -14.67
C GLU A 39 -10.70 -5.86 -13.51
N ALA A 40 -11.38 -7.01 -13.48
CA ALA A 40 -11.21 -7.95 -12.39
C ALA A 40 -9.80 -8.54 -12.47
N MET A 41 -8.98 -8.35 -11.44
CA MET A 41 -7.66 -8.98 -11.37
C MET A 41 -7.81 -10.50 -11.46
N ALA A 42 -6.83 -11.16 -12.09
CA ALA A 42 -6.91 -12.61 -12.28
C ALA A 42 -6.97 -13.38 -10.96
N VAL A 43 -6.30 -12.88 -9.91
CA VAL A 43 -6.33 -13.45 -8.55
C VAL A 43 -7.66 -13.25 -7.82
N GLY A 44 -8.52 -12.34 -8.28
CA GLY A 44 -9.81 -12.09 -7.68
C GLY A 44 -10.20 -10.61 -7.59
N GLU A 45 -10.99 -10.32 -6.57
CA GLU A 45 -11.47 -8.97 -6.29
C GLU A 45 -11.49 -8.72 -4.76
N PRO A 46 -11.51 -7.44 -4.33
CA PRO A 46 -11.75 -7.09 -2.94
C PRO A 46 -13.00 -7.78 -2.40
N GLY A 47 -12.87 -8.44 -1.26
CA GLY A 47 -13.93 -9.23 -0.67
C GLY A 47 -14.81 -8.46 0.31
N ASP A 48 -16.07 -8.89 0.41
CA ASP A 48 -17.02 -8.40 1.42
C ASP A 48 -16.72 -9.04 2.79
N LYS A 49 -16.49 -8.20 3.81
CA LYS A 49 -16.22 -8.63 5.20
C LYS A 49 -17.30 -9.57 5.76
N SER A 50 -18.56 -9.40 5.36
CA SER A 50 -19.68 -10.24 5.81
C SER A 50 -19.70 -11.62 5.16
N LYS A 51 -18.99 -11.79 4.04
CA LYS A 51 -18.89 -13.05 3.29
C LYS A 51 -17.63 -13.84 3.59
N VAL A 52 -16.80 -13.38 4.54
CA VAL A 52 -15.57 -14.07 4.94
C VAL A 52 -15.91 -15.46 5.47
N THR A 53 -15.32 -16.48 4.84
CA THR A 53 -15.50 -17.89 5.23
C THR A 53 -14.34 -18.43 6.06
N GLN A 54 -13.18 -17.77 5.98
CA GLN A 54 -11.98 -18.17 6.70
C GLN A 54 -11.07 -16.95 6.92
N THR A 55 -10.46 -16.90 8.11
CA THR A 55 -9.40 -15.95 8.44
C THR A 55 -8.07 -16.67 8.46
N ILE A 56 -7.08 -16.15 7.75
CA ILE A 56 -5.71 -16.64 7.73
C ILE A 56 -4.82 -15.59 8.38
N ARG A 57 -4.12 -15.98 9.46
CA ARG A 57 -3.12 -15.12 10.10
C ARG A 57 -1.79 -15.31 9.42
N VAL A 58 -1.19 -14.23 8.95
CA VAL A 58 0.12 -14.25 8.28
C VAL A 58 1.07 -13.35 9.08
N SER A 59 2.19 -13.91 9.52
CA SER A 59 3.30 -13.11 10.05
C SER A 59 4.38 -12.90 9.01
N MET A 60 5.04 -11.75 9.09
CA MET A 60 6.19 -11.36 8.29
C MET A 60 7.37 -11.14 9.23
N LYS A 61 8.52 -11.73 8.94
CA LYS A 61 9.74 -11.55 9.76
C LYS A 61 11.00 -11.86 8.98
N GLU A 62 12.10 -11.34 9.48
CA GLU A 62 13.45 -11.79 9.15
C GLU A 62 13.85 -12.98 10.02
N THR A 63 14.66 -13.87 9.48
CA THR A 63 15.27 -14.99 10.22
C THR A 63 16.73 -14.69 10.56
N PRO A 64 17.32 -15.36 11.56
CA PRO A 64 18.73 -15.14 11.92
C PRO A 64 19.73 -15.43 10.78
N ASP A 65 19.36 -16.28 9.81
CA ASP A 65 20.15 -16.56 8.60
C ASP A 65 19.92 -15.55 7.46
N GLY A 66 19.22 -14.44 7.74
CA GLY A 66 19.03 -13.33 6.80
C GLY A 66 17.92 -13.55 5.77
N LYS A 67 17.12 -14.62 5.90
CA LYS A 67 15.94 -14.81 5.04
C LYS A 67 14.82 -13.91 5.52
N MET A 68 13.93 -13.60 4.61
CA MET A 68 12.70 -12.86 4.90
C MET A 68 11.53 -13.76 4.55
N VAL A 69 10.59 -13.93 5.47
CA VAL A 69 9.59 -15.00 5.36
C VAL A 69 8.19 -14.56 5.74
N PHE A 70 7.22 -15.08 4.99
CA PHE A 70 5.83 -15.18 5.44
C PHE A 70 5.63 -16.46 6.26
N THR A 71 4.77 -16.42 7.28
CA THR A 71 4.34 -17.62 8.01
C THR A 71 2.83 -17.57 8.26
N PRO A 72 2.03 -18.50 7.69
CA PRO A 72 2.42 -19.45 6.66
C PRO A 72 2.72 -18.74 5.33
N ASN A 73 3.47 -19.40 4.44
CA ASN A 73 3.76 -18.92 3.08
C ASN A 73 3.06 -19.76 2.00
N ASN A 74 2.19 -20.69 2.37
CA ASN A 74 1.48 -21.56 1.44
C ASN A 74 0.03 -21.69 1.88
N PHE A 75 -0.89 -21.49 0.95
CA PHE A 75 -2.32 -21.46 1.23
C PHE A 75 -3.07 -22.33 0.23
N LYS A 76 -4.12 -23.01 0.70
CA LYS A 76 -5.08 -23.69 -0.14
C LYS A 76 -6.43 -23.04 0.07
N VAL A 77 -7.01 -22.54 -1.02
CA VAL A 77 -8.29 -21.83 -1.02
C VAL A 77 -9.16 -22.37 -2.15
N ARG A 78 -10.44 -22.03 -2.14
CA ARG A 78 -11.39 -22.42 -3.19
C ARG A 78 -11.78 -21.23 -4.04
N LYS A 79 -12.07 -21.49 -5.31
CA LYS A 79 -12.73 -20.53 -6.18
C LYS A 79 -14.08 -20.12 -5.56
N GLY A 80 -14.37 -18.84 -5.58
CA GLY A 80 -15.52 -18.20 -4.92
C GLY A 80 -15.34 -17.96 -3.42
N GLN A 81 -14.25 -18.43 -2.80
CA GLN A 81 -14.02 -18.26 -1.37
C GLN A 81 -13.59 -16.82 -1.05
N THR A 82 -14.20 -16.23 -0.02
CA THR A 82 -13.71 -14.98 0.57
C THR A 82 -12.86 -15.30 1.79
N ILE A 83 -11.60 -14.87 1.75
CA ILE A 83 -10.61 -14.99 2.82
C ILE A 83 -10.35 -13.63 3.44
N ARG A 84 -10.18 -13.59 4.76
CA ARG A 84 -9.54 -12.46 5.46
C ARG A 84 -8.11 -12.84 5.79
N PHE A 85 -7.14 -12.19 5.18
CA PHE A 85 -5.76 -12.22 5.62
C PHE A 85 -5.57 -11.17 6.70
N THR A 86 -5.23 -11.59 7.92
CA THR A 86 -4.76 -10.67 8.96
C THR A 86 -3.24 -10.76 8.97
N VAL A 87 -2.59 -9.69 8.54
CA VAL A 87 -1.15 -9.63 8.33
C VAL A 87 -0.52 -8.87 9.48
N LYS A 88 0.57 -9.38 10.04
CA LYS A 88 1.36 -8.71 11.08
C LYS A 88 2.82 -8.71 10.70
N ASN A 89 3.44 -7.54 10.78
CA ASN A 89 4.89 -7.43 10.74
C ASN A 89 5.45 -7.70 12.15
N GLU A 90 6.11 -8.85 12.30
CA GLU A 90 6.81 -9.27 13.51
C GLU A 90 8.33 -9.10 13.39
N GLY A 91 8.79 -8.57 12.26
CA GLY A 91 10.17 -8.24 11.99
C GLY A 91 10.56 -6.82 12.39
N GLU A 92 11.79 -6.47 12.04
CA GLU A 92 12.43 -5.19 12.36
C GLU A 92 12.49 -4.25 11.14
N LEU A 93 12.24 -4.75 9.92
CA LEU A 93 12.18 -3.97 8.69
C LEU A 93 10.74 -3.69 8.28
N ASP A 94 10.56 -2.72 7.38
CA ASP A 94 9.29 -2.56 6.67
C ASP A 94 9.05 -3.79 5.79
N HIS A 95 7.82 -4.31 5.87
CA HIS A 95 7.42 -5.47 5.11
C HIS A 95 6.12 -5.20 4.39
N GLU A 96 5.89 -5.96 3.34
CA GLU A 96 4.73 -5.85 2.50
C GLU A 96 4.13 -7.22 2.21
N PHE A 97 2.82 -7.26 2.06
CA PHE A 97 2.09 -8.38 1.51
C PHE A 97 1.39 -7.91 0.23
N VAL A 98 1.78 -8.45 -0.93
CA VAL A 98 1.11 -8.28 -2.23
C VAL A 98 0.54 -9.62 -2.66
N LEU A 99 -0.72 -9.68 -3.08
CA LEU A 99 -1.38 -10.88 -3.60
C LEU A 99 -1.67 -10.74 -5.09
N ASP A 100 -1.00 -11.50 -5.95
CA ASP A 100 -1.22 -11.41 -7.42
C ASP A 100 -0.75 -12.65 -8.19
N GLN A 101 -0.87 -12.62 -9.52
CA GLN A 101 -0.21 -13.58 -10.42
C GLN A 101 1.31 -13.39 -10.41
N GLU A 102 2.04 -14.47 -10.73
CA GLU A 102 3.50 -14.46 -10.68
C GLU A 102 4.13 -13.47 -11.67
N ASP A 103 3.62 -13.37 -12.90
CA ASP A 103 4.08 -12.38 -13.87
C ASP A 103 3.87 -10.95 -13.39
N LYS A 104 2.71 -10.65 -12.77
CA LYS A 104 2.40 -9.34 -12.19
C LYS A 104 3.26 -9.00 -10.98
N VAL A 105 3.51 -9.97 -10.10
CA VAL A 105 4.47 -9.83 -9.00
C VAL A 105 5.87 -9.49 -9.53
N MET A 106 6.33 -10.15 -10.59
CA MET A 106 7.66 -9.89 -11.16
C MET A 106 7.75 -8.56 -11.91
N GLU A 107 6.69 -8.17 -12.62
CA GLU A 107 6.59 -6.83 -13.22
C GLU A 107 6.66 -5.74 -12.15
N HIS A 108 5.90 -5.90 -11.07
CA HIS A 108 5.87 -4.95 -9.96
C HIS A 108 7.23 -4.89 -9.24
N LYS A 109 7.87 -6.04 -8.98
CA LYS A 109 9.23 -6.10 -8.43
C LYS A 109 10.20 -5.24 -9.24
N ALA A 110 10.18 -5.36 -10.57
CA ALA A 110 11.08 -4.60 -11.45
C ALA A 110 10.79 -3.09 -11.45
N VAL A 111 9.55 -2.68 -11.16
CA VAL A 111 9.19 -1.26 -10.97
C VAL A 111 9.72 -0.75 -9.62
N MET A 112 9.50 -1.50 -8.53
CA MET A 112 10.01 -1.17 -7.19
C MET A 112 11.53 -1.04 -7.15
N GLU A 113 12.27 -1.88 -7.88
CA GLU A 113 13.73 -1.77 -8.00
C GLU A 113 14.19 -0.46 -8.66
N LYS A 114 13.41 0.07 -9.60
CA LYS A 114 13.71 1.35 -10.26
C LYS A 114 13.28 2.56 -9.43
N PHE A 115 12.22 2.39 -8.65
CA PHE A 115 11.58 3.45 -7.87
C PHE A 115 11.32 2.99 -6.42
N PRO A 116 12.38 2.84 -5.59
CA PRO A 116 12.29 2.19 -4.29
C PRO A 116 11.50 2.98 -3.24
N GLU A 117 11.28 4.28 -3.47
CA GLU A 117 10.48 5.15 -2.62
C GLU A 117 8.99 5.16 -3.02
N MET A 118 8.60 4.43 -4.07
CA MET A 118 7.20 4.32 -4.46
C MET A 118 6.44 3.51 -3.41
N GLU A 119 5.45 4.16 -2.79
CA GLU A 119 4.41 3.48 -2.02
C GLU A 119 3.17 3.35 -2.91
N HIS A 120 2.49 2.21 -2.82
CA HIS A 120 1.21 1.98 -3.47
C HIS A 120 0.21 1.44 -2.44
N ASP A 121 -1.05 1.80 -2.62
CA ASP A 121 -2.18 1.43 -1.77
C ASP A 121 -3.21 0.67 -2.63
N ASP A 122 -2.75 -0.45 -3.20
CA ASP A 122 -3.59 -1.30 -4.03
C ASP A 122 -4.47 -2.20 -3.16
N PRO A 123 -5.69 -2.56 -3.60
CA PRO A 123 -6.61 -3.37 -2.79
C PRO A 123 -6.08 -4.77 -2.41
N ASN A 124 -5.10 -5.29 -3.15
CA ASN A 124 -4.42 -6.57 -2.94
C ASN A 124 -3.05 -6.42 -2.26
N ALA A 125 -2.68 -5.23 -1.81
CA ALA A 125 -1.40 -4.94 -1.19
C ALA A 125 -1.56 -4.29 0.19
N ILE A 126 -0.59 -4.50 1.07
CA ILE A 126 -0.46 -3.73 2.31
C ILE A 126 1.01 -3.67 2.76
N ARG A 127 1.50 -2.45 2.99
CA ARG A 127 2.82 -2.20 3.58
C ARG A 127 2.70 -1.90 5.08
N LEU A 128 3.50 -2.56 5.89
CA LEU A 128 3.44 -2.52 7.35
C LEU A 128 4.82 -2.24 7.95
N LYS A 129 4.89 -1.19 8.78
CA LYS A 129 6.04 -0.91 9.65
C LYS A 129 6.21 -2.00 10.73
N PRO A 130 7.40 -2.11 11.34
CA PRO A 130 7.64 -3.04 12.45
C PRO A 130 6.57 -2.98 13.55
N GLY A 131 6.10 -4.15 13.97
CA GLY A 131 5.07 -4.32 14.99
C GLY A 131 3.65 -3.91 14.58
N LYS A 132 3.43 -3.47 13.34
CA LYS A 132 2.09 -3.12 12.83
C LYS A 132 1.37 -4.32 12.24
N SER A 133 0.04 -4.21 12.23
CA SER A 133 -0.86 -5.20 11.66
C SER A 133 -1.88 -4.52 10.75
N GLY A 134 -2.40 -5.28 9.80
CA GLY A 134 -3.51 -4.86 8.95
C GLY A 134 -4.27 -6.06 8.40
N GLU A 135 -5.24 -5.80 7.54
CA GLU A 135 -6.06 -6.85 6.93
C GLU A 135 -6.33 -6.60 5.46
N ILE A 136 -6.31 -7.68 4.68
CA ILE A 136 -6.81 -7.73 3.32
C ILE A 136 -7.96 -8.74 3.30
N VAL A 137 -9.11 -8.33 2.76
CA VAL A 137 -10.23 -9.23 2.53
C VAL A 137 -10.34 -9.45 1.04
N TRP A 138 -10.20 -10.70 0.62
CA TRP A 138 -10.07 -11.06 -0.79
C TRP A 138 -11.06 -12.16 -1.17
N LYS A 139 -11.73 -12.00 -2.30
CA LYS A 139 -12.55 -13.05 -2.92
C LYS A 139 -11.82 -13.61 -4.12
N PHE A 140 -11.46 -14.88 -4.06
CA PHE A 140 -10.80 -15.58 -5.17
C PHE A 140 -11.82 -15.92 -6.26
N THR A 141 -11.85 -15.20 -7.38
CA THR A 141 -12.87 -15.40 -8.43
C THR A 141 -12.45 -16.42 -9.49
N ASN A 142 -11.16 -16.75 -9.58
CA ASN A 142 -10.60 -17.73 -10.52
C ASN A 142 -9.78 -18.81 -9.82
N ASP A 143 -9.71 -19.99 -10.42
CA ASP A 143 -8.83 -21.10 -10.06
C ASP A 143 -7.43 -20.93 -10.67
N GLY A 144 -6.40 -21.49 -10.03
CA GLY A 144 -5.01 -21.34 -10.45
C GLY A 144 -4.04 -21.27 -9.28
N THR A 145 -2.78 -20.96 -9.58
CA THR A 145 -1.74 -20.67 -8.58
C THR A 145 -1.41 -19.19 -8.64
N PHE A 146 -1.48 -18.53 -7.49
CA PHE A 146 -1.14 -17.13 -7.29
C PHE A 146 -0.02 -17.01 -6.26
N LYS A 147 0.51 -15.81 -6.08
CA LYS A 147 1.62 -15.52 -5.19
C LYS A 147 1.21 -14.55 -4.09
N ILE A 148 1.81 -14.73 -2.92
CA ILE A 148 2.05 -13.62 -2.01
C ILE A 148 3.53 -13.22 -2.11
N ALA A 149 3.82 -11.93 -2.04
CA ALA A 149 5.19 -11.44 -2.15
C ALA A 149 5.41 -10.16 -1.32
N CYS A 150 6.64 -9.95 -0.86
CA CYS A 150 7.11 -8.63 -0.41
C CYS A 150 8.02 -8.05 -1.49
N LEU A 151 7.68 -6.86 -1.98
CA LEU A 151 8.37 -6.25 -3.13
C LEU A 151 9.30 -5.10 -2.73
N VAL A 152 9.47 -4.86 -1.43
CA VAL A 152 10.55 -4.02 -0.91
C VAL A 152 11.88 -4.56 -1.49
N PRO A 153 12.74 -3.70 -2.08
CA PRO A 153 13.93 -4.14 -2.80
C PRO A 153 14.78 -5.15 -2.00
N GLY A 154 15.05 -6.29 -2.63
CA GLY A 154 15.82 -7.40 -2.04
C GLY A 154 15.02 -8.40 -1.20
N HIS A 155 13.80 -8.07 -0.74
CA HIS A 155 13.05 -8.93 0.17
C HIS A 155 12.53 -10.20 -0.52
N TYR A 156 12.02 -10.06 -1.75
CA TYR A 156 11.63 -11.20 -2.58
C TYR A 156 12.81 -12.18 -2.78
N ASP A 157 13.98 -11.65 -3.15
CA ASP A 157 15.17 -12.45 -3.43
C ASP A 157 15.76 -13.10 -2.15
N ALA A 158 15.49 -12.50 -0.97
CA ALA A 158 15.75 -13.10 0.34
C ALA A 158 14.75 -14.19 0.75
N GLY A 159 13.79 -14.53 -0.13
CA GLY A 159 12.84 -15.63 0.02
C GLY A 159 11.44 -15.22 0.46
N MET A 160 11.11 -13.93 0.48
CA MET A 160 9.83 -13.44 1.00
C MET A 160 8.72 -13.52 -0.05
N HIS A 161 8.36 -14.75 -0.40
CA HIS A 161 7.26 -15.08 -1.29
C HIS A 161 6.62 -16.41 -0.90
N GLY A 162 5.43 -16.66 -1.42
CA GLY A 162 4.63 -17.83 -1.09
C GLY A 162 3.55 -18.12 -2.13
N ASP A 163 3.00 -19.34 -2.09
CA ASP A 163 1.99 -19.79 -3.07
C ASP A 163 0.58 -19.81 -2.48
N VAL A 164 -0.38 -19.37 -3.28
CA VAL A 164 -1.82 -19.52 -3.03
C VAL A 164 -2.40 -20.42 -4.11
N ALA A 165 -2.69 -21.67 -3.76
CA ALA A 165 -3.35 -22.61 -4.65
C ALA A 165 -4.87 -22.46 -4.53
N VAL A 166 -5.53 -22.04 -5.61
CA VAL A 166 -6.98 -21.92 -5.72
C VAL A 166 -7.53 -23.08 -6.54
N ALA A 167 -8.26 -23.97 -5.89
CA ALA A 167 -8.94 -25.10 -6.54
C ALA A 167 -10.44 -24.86 -6.67
N LYS A 168 -11.13 -25.65 -7.49
CA LYS A 168 -12.60 -25.64 -7.59
C LYS A 168 -13.26 -26.14 -6.30
#